data_AF-A0A4R1JVF9-F1
#
_entry.id   AF-A0A4R1JVF9-F1
#
_cell.length_a   1.000
_cell.length_b   1.000
_cell.length_c   1.000
_cell.angle_alpha   90.00
_cell.angle_beta   90.00
_cell.angle_gamma   90.00
#
_symmetry.space_group_name_H-M   'P 1'
#
loop_
_entity.id
_entity.type
_entity.pdbx_description
1 polymer ?
#
loop_
_entity_poly.entity_id
_entity_poly.type
_entity_poly.pdbx_seq_one_letter_code
_entity_poly.pdbx_strand_id
1 'polypeptide(L)'
;MKAFKLENEPKISTGFKTPDHYFDDLSAKVLQQINDDKKEVKVIPFYKRKTVLSILAAAIIVIALMIPIINNYNETSKELDEDTLETYLAYQSNLNQYDLIQNLDSKDIQKLNKNVIIEDETLEDILVSSPNIEHLISE
;
A
#
# COMPACT_ATOMS: atom_id res chain seq x y z
N MET A 1 -69.47 49.73 38.38
CA MET A 1 -68.14 49.80 37.74
C MET A 1 -67.85 51.26 37.41
N LYS A 2 -66.65 51.77 37.67
CA LYS A 2 -66.30 53.16 37.33
C LYS A 2 -66.03 53.27 35.82
N ALA A 3 -66.44 54.37 35.20
CA ALA A 3 -66.21 54.62 33.77
C ALA A 3 -64.71 54.82 33.51
N PHE A 4 -64.13 53.98 32.64
CA PHE A 4 -62.74 54.09 32.20
C PHE A 4 -62.63 55.23 31.18
N LYS A 5 -61.97 56.33 31.56
CA LYS A 5 -61.78 57.52 30.69
C LYS A 5 -60.35 57.54 30.17
N LEU A 6 -60.18 57.26 28.87
CA LEU A 6 -58.86 57.14 28.23
C LEU A 6 -58.17 58.48 27.99
N GLU A 7 -58.91 59.60 28.00
CA GLU A 7 -58.38 60.91 27.60
C GLU A 7 -57.58 61.66 28.68
N ASN A 8 -57.67 61.25 29.95
CA ASN A 8 -57.17 62.07 31.08
C ASN A 8 -56.11 61.40 31.98
N GLU A 9 -55.62 60.20 31.62
CA GLU A 9 -54.54 59.54 32.35
C GLU A 9 -53.21 59.60 31.59
N PRO A 10 -52.06 59.74 32.29
CA PRO A 10 -50.76 59.78 31.64
C PRO A 10 -50.50 58.45 30.91
N LYS A 11 -50.29 58.53 29.59
CA LYS A 11 -49.98 57.36 28.77
C LYS A 11 -48.72 56.68 29.31
N ILE A 12 -48.86 55.44 29.74
CA ILE A 12 -47.74 54.58 30.16
C ILE A 12 -46.78 54.44 28.97
N SER A 13 -45.52 54.84 29.12
CA SER A 13 -44.53 54.71 28.05
C SER A 13 -44.22 53.24 27.82
N THR A 14 -44.40 52.77 26.59
CA THR A 14 -44.10 51.38 26.23
C THR A 14 -42.58 51.14 26.33
N GLY A 15 -42.16 50.06 27.00
CA GLY A 15 -40.73 49.70 27.11
C GLY A 15 -40.10 49.24 25.78
N PHE A 16 -40.92 49.04 24.75
CA PHE A 16 -40.49 48.70 23.41
C PHE A 16 -40.41 49.98 22.57
N LYS A 17 -39.25 50.64 22.62
CA LYS A 17 -38.90 51.72 21.68
C LYS A 17 -37.91 51.15 20.67
N THR A 18 -38.23 51.27 19.39
CA THR A 18 -37.29 50.90 18.32
C THR A 18 -36.13 51.90 18.30
N PRO A 19 -34.91 51.46 17.95
CA PRO A 19 -33.79 52.35 17.70
C PRO A 19 -34.13 53.41 16.66
N ASP A 20 -33.45 54.56 16.75
CA ASP A 20 -33.57 55.61 15.76
C ASP A 20 -33.19 55.06 14.37
N HIS A 21 -33.97 55.42 13.34
CA HIS A 21 -33.80 54.99 11.95
C HIS A 21 -33.94 53.49 11.65
N TYR A 22 -34.42 52.68 12.61
CA TYR A 22 -34.59 51.23 12.40
C TYR A 22 -35.42 50.89 11.15
N PHE A 23 -36.56 51.58 10.94
CA PHE A 23 -37.43 51.30 9.80
C PHE A 23 -36.96 51.96 8.50
N ASP A 24 -36.16 53.03 8.59
CA ASP A 24 -35.59 53.72 7.44
C ASP A 24 -34.55 52.83 6.76
N ASP A 25 -33.69 52.19 7.55
CA ASP A 25 -32.60 51.33 7.06
C ASP A 25 -33.05 49.87 6.81
N LEU A 26 -34.19 49.46 7.35
CA LEU A 26 -34.69 48.09 7.25
C LEU A 26 -34.81 47.63 5.79
N SER A 27 -35.39 48.47 4.92
CA SER A 27 -35.59 48.14 3.51
C SER A 27 -34.25 47.93 2.78
N ALA A 28 -33.29 48.85 3.00
CA ALA A 28 -31.96 48.77 2.42
C ALA A 28 -31.22 47.52 2.89
N LYS A 29 -31.29 47.20 4.18
CA LYS A 29 -30.64 46.03 4.79
C LYS A 29 -31.21 44.72 4.28
N VAL A 30 -32.53 44.62 4.12
CA VAL A 30 -33.19 43.43 3.55
C VAL A 30 -32.81 43.24 2.09
N LEU A 31 -32.83 44.31 1.28
CA LEU A 31 -32.42 44.24 -0.13
C LEU A 31 -30.94 43.89 -0.28
N GLN A 32 -30.08 44.43 0.57
CA GLN A 32 -28.67 44.10 0.58
C GLN A 32 -28.44 42.63 0.90
N GLN A 33 -29.11 42.10 1.94
CA GLN A 33 -29.01 40.69 2.31
C GLN A 33 -29.44 39.75 1.17
N ILE A 34 -30.54 40.07 0.47
CA ILE A 34 -31.03 39.26 -0.65
C ILE A 34 -30.05 39.27 -1.84
N ASN A 35 -29.32 40.37 -2.05
CA ASN A 35 -28.34 40.49 -3.14
C ASN A 35 -26.95 39.92 -2.76
N ASP A 36 -26.59 40.01 -1.48
CA ASP A 36 -25.31 39.56 -0.92
C ASP A 36 -25.32 38.08 -0.51
N ASP A 37 -26.50 37.49 -0.26
CA ASP A 37 -26.73 36.05 -0.21
C ASP A 37 -26.64 35.49 -1.63
N LYS A 38 -25.39 35.51 -2.09
CA LYS A 38 -24.71 34.58 -2.99
C LYS A 38 -25.66 33.94 -3.98
N LYS A 39 -25.51 34.36 -5.24
CA LYS A 39 -25.84 33.55 -6.42
C LYS A 39 -25.54 32.08 -6.12
N GLU A 40 -26.54 31.33 -5.69
CA GLU A 40 -26.49 29.89 -5.59
C GLU A 40 -26.51 29.42 -7.03
N VAL A 41 -25.33 29.42 -7.63
CA VAL A 41 -25.17 28.93 -8.99
C VAL A 41 -25.51 27.45 -8.93
N LYS A 42 -26.72 27.11 -9.38
CA LYS A 42 -27.27 25.75 -9.49
C LYS A 42 -26.31 24.78 -10.20
N VAL A 43 -25.31 25.30 -10.91
CA VAL A 43 -24.30 24.55 -11.64
C VAL A 43 -22.90 25.04 -11.28
N ILE A 44 -22.01 24.09 -10.99
CA ILE A 44 -20.60 24.38 -10.75
C ILE A 44 -19.96 24.76 -12.11
N PRO A 45 -19.40 25.97 -12.25
CA PRO A 45 -18.85 26.41 -13.52
C PRO A 45 -17.61 25.60 -13.93
N PHE A 46 -17.51 25.28 -15.23
CA PHE A 46 -16.53 24.34 -15.78
C PHE A 46 -15.07 24.75 -15.54
N TYR A 47 -14.78 26.05 -15.47
CA TYR A 47 -13.43 26.56 -15.17
C TYR A 47 -12.95 26.22 -13.76
N LYS A 48 -13.87 26.01 -12.80
CA LYS A 48 -13.52 25.56 -11.44
C LYS A 48 -13.16 24.07 -11.37
N ARG A 49 -13.36 23.30 -12.46
CA ARG A 49 -12.98 21.88 -12.54
C ARG A 49 -11.51 21.64 -12.90
N LYS A 50 -10.75 22.68 -13.29
CA LYS A 50 -9.32 22.53 -13.67
C LYS A 50 -8.44 22.03 -12.53
N THR A 51 -8.74 22.42 -11.29
CA THR A 51 -8.05 21.92 -10.09
C THR A 51 -8.34 20.43 -9.85
N VAL A 52 -9.61 20.01 -10.01
CA VAL A 52 -10.01 18.61 -9.91
C VAL A 52 -9.34 17.75 -10.99
N LEU A 53 -9.25 18.26 -12.23
CA LEU A 53 -8.55 17.58 -13.31
C LEU A 53 -7.03 17.46 -13.05
N SER A 54 -6.43 18.48 -12.42
CA SER A 54 -5.01 18.45 -12.04
C SER A 54 -4.74 17.43 -10.92
N ILE A 55 -5.64 17.34 -9.94
CA ILE A 55 -5.58 16.34 -8.86
C ILE A 55 -5.76 14.92 -9.44
N LEU A 56 -6.67 14.74 -10.38
CA LEU A 56 -6.86 13.46 -11.07
C LEU A 56 -5.60 13.04 -11.84
N ALA A 57 -5.00 13.97 -12.59
CA ALA A 57 -3.77 13.70 -13.30
C ALA A 57 -2.61 13.34 -12.36
N ALA A 58 -2.47 14.05 -11.24
CA ALA A 58 -1.46 13.74 -10.22
C ALA A 58 -1.69 12.35 -9.58
N ALA A 59 -2.94 11.99 -9.26
CA ALA A 59 -3.27 10.69 -8.69
C ALA A 59 -2.92 9.54 -9.64
N ILE A 60 -3.17 9.69 -10.95
CA ILE A 60 -2.80 8.68 -11.95
C ILE A 60 -1.28 8.50 -12.01
N ILE A 61 -0.50 9.58 -11.94
CA ILE A 61 0.97 9.51 -11.91
C ILE A 61 1.45 8.77 -10.66
N VAL A 62 0.88 9.08 -9.49
CA VAL A 62 1.25 8.39 -8.24
C VAL A 62 0.95 6.89 -8.32
N ILE A 63 -0.21 6.52 -8.86
CA ILE A 63 -0.57 5.11 -9.06
C ILE A 63 0.40 4.43 -10.04
N ALA A 64 0.73 5.09 -11.16
CA ALA A 64 1.65 4.56 -12.16
C ALA A 64 3.07 4.35 -11.59
N LEU A 65 3.55 5.25 -10.74
CA LEU A 65 4.84 5.11 -10.04
C LEU A 65 4.82 3.99 -8.98
N MET A 66 3.65 3.60 -8.50
CA MET A 66 3.51 2.50 -7.53
C MET A 66 3.59 1.11 -8.19
N ILE A 67 3.25 0.98 -9.47
CA ILE A 67 3.24 -0.30 -10.21
C ILE A 67 4.56 -1.10 -10.07
N PRO A 68 5.76 -0.53 -10.29
CA PRO A 68 7.00 -1.29 -10.16
C PRO A 68 7.27 -1.76 -8.71
N ILE A 69 6.79 -1.04 -7.70
CA ILE A 69 6.95 -1.41 -6.30
C ILE A 69 6.14 -2.67 -5.99
N ILE A 70 4.88 -2.72 -6.46
CA ILE A 70 4.02 -3.90 -6.29
C ILE A 70 4.59 -5.11 -7.05
N ASN A 71 5.08 -4.92 -8.28
CA ASN A 71 5.66 -6.02 -9.06
C ASN A 71 6.91 -6.61 -8.41
N ASN A 72 7.80 -5.78 -7.86
CA ASN A 72 9.01 -6.26 -7.18
C ASN A 72 8.72 -6.92 -5.82
N TYR A 73 7.63 -6.54 -5.14
CA TYR A 73 7.24 -7.16 -3.88
C TYR A 73 6.86 -8.64 -4.04
N ASN A 74 6.19 -8.97 -5.16
CA ASN A 74 5.76 -10.35 -5.44
C ASN A 74 6.89 -11.24 -6.02
N GLU A 75 7.93 -10.65 -6.61
CA GLU A 75 9.11 -11.36 -7.15
C GLU A 75 10.13 -11.75 -6.06
N THR A 76 9.96 -11.30 -4.82
CA THR A 76 10.95 -11.54 -3.73
C THR A 76 11.05 -13.02 -3.32
N SER A 77 10.11 -13.87 -3.72
CA SER A 77 10.17 -15.32 -3.53
C SER A 77 10.36 -16.06 -4.85
N LYS A 78 11.27 -15.60 -5.70
CA LYS A 78 11.75 -16.44 -6.81
C LYS A 78 12.53 -17.59 -6.18
N GLU A 79 11.87 -18.74 -6.04
CA GLU A 79 12.50 -20.00 -5.68
C GLU A 79 13.72 -20.19 -6.59
N LEU A 80 14.85 -20.55 -6.00
CA LEU A 80 16.10 -20.67 -6.74
C LEU A 80 15.90 -21.75 -7.79
N ASP A 81 16.10 -21.37 -9.05
CA ASP A 81 16.00 -22.30 -10.17
C ASP A 81 17.09 -23.37 -10.08
N GLU A 82 16.75 -24.59 -10.52
CA GLU A 82 17.62 -25.77 -10.39
C GLU A 82 18.98 -25.53 -11.07
N ASP A 83 18.97 -24.95 -12.28
CA ASP A 83 20.17 -24.59 -13.04
C ASP A 83 21.08 -23.61 -12.28
N THR A 84 20.48 -22.70 -11.52
CA THR A 84 21.22 -21.72 -10.71
C THR A 84 21.85 -22.37 -9.48
N LEU A 85 21.13 -23.29 -8.84
CA LEU A 85 21.64 -24.07 -7.71
C LEU A 85 22.78 -25.00 -8.14
N GLU A 86 22.63 -25.69 -9.27
CA GLU A 86 23.67 -26.55 -9.83
C GLU A 86 24.94 -25.75 -10.13
N THR A 87 24.79 -24.61 -10.82
CA THR A 87 25.90 -23.70 -11.12
C THR A 87 26.58 -23.24 -9.83
N TYR A 88 25.81 -22.83 -8.82
CA TYR A 88 26.38 -22.40 -7.55
C TYR A 88 27.15 -23.54 -6.87
N LEU A 89 26.59 -24.75 -6.79
CA LEU A 89 27.24 -25.89 -6.16
C LEU A 89 28.50 -26.35 -6.92
N ALA A 90 28.49 -26.27 -8.26
CA ALA A 90 29.61 -26.72 -9.09
C ALA A 90 30.81 -25.76 -9.04
N TYR A 91 30.58 -24.45 -8.93
CA TYR A 91 31.64 -23.44 -8.98
C TYR A 91 32.02 -22.87 -7.62
N GLN A 92 31.27 -23.16 -6.55
CA GLN A 92 31.57 -22.64 -5.22
C GLN A 92 32.76 -23.38 -4.60
N SER A 93 33.89 -22.69 -4.45
CA SER A 93 35.15 -23.25 -3.93
C SER A 93 35.18 -23.57 -2.43
N ASN A 94 34.15 -23.16 -1.70
CA ASN A 94 34.11 -23.16 -0.23
C ASN A 94 33.31 -24.35 0.32
N LEU A 95 32.70 -25.15 -0.57
CA LEU A 95 31.98 -26.35 -0.21
C LEU A 95 32.88 -27.55 -0.51
N ASN A 96 33.13 -28.38 0.49
CA ASN A 96 33.82 -29.64 0.32
C ASN A 96 32.81 -30.78 0.11
N GLN A 97 33.26 -31.87 -0.51
CA GLN A 97 32.48 -33.10 -0.67
C GLN A 97 31.94 -33.61 0.67
N TYR A 98 32.73 -33.52 1.75
CA TYR A 98 32.29 -33.92 3.09
C TYR A 98 31.14 -33.06 3.62
N ASP A 99 31.14 -31.75 3.33
CA ASP A 99 30.05 -30.86 3.76
C ASP A 99 28.74 -31.24 3.09
N LEU A 100 28.79 -31.63 1.82
CA LEU A 100 27.62 -32.11 1.06
C LEU A 100 27.11 -33.43 1.64
N ILE A 101 28.01 -34.39 1.89
CA ILE A 101 27.67 -35.72 2.42
C ILE A 101 27.00 -35.62 3.80
N GLN A 102 27.53 -34.77 4.69
CA GLN A 102 26.99 -34.59 6.05
C GLN A 102 25.57 -34.01 6.07
N ASN A 103 25.17 -33.32 4.99
CA ASN A 103 23.82 -32.74 4.87
C ASN A 103 22.84 -33.66 4.12
N LEU A 104 23.27 -34.85 3.67
CA LEU A 104 22.40 -35.84 3.03
C LEU A 104 21.83 -36.80 4.08
N ASP A 105 20.51 -36.99 4.09
CA ASP A 105 19.87 -37.97 4.95
C ASP A 105 19.80 -39.36 4.28
N SER A 106 19.42 -40.38 5.06
CA SER A 106 19.33 -41.76 4.56
C SER A 106 18.30 -41.96 3.45
N LYS A 107 17.29 -41.09 3.34
CA LYS A 107 16.29 -41.14 2.26
C LYS A 107 16.85 -40.52 0.98
N ASP A 108 17.64 -39.47 1.10
CA ASP A 108 18.27 -38.79 -0.03
C ASP A 108 19.34 -39.69 -0.68
N ILE A 109 20.16 -40.37 0.12
CA ILE A 109 21.11 -41.38 -0.37
C ILE A 109 20.40 -42.51 -1.13
N GLN A 110 19.24 -42.97 -0.63
CA GLN A 110 18.45 -44.01 -1.32
C GLN A 110 17.90 -43.56 -2.66
N LYS A 111 17.56 -42.27 -2.82
CA LYS A 111 17.13 -41.72 -4.11
C LYS A 111 18.29 -41.67 -5.12
N LEU A 112 19.50 -41.34 -4.66
CA LEU A 112 20.71 -41.31 -5.51
C LEU A 112 21.10 -42.69 -6.04
N ASN A 113 20.90 -43.75 -5.24
CA ASN A 113 21.26 -45.13 -5.60
C ASN A 113 20.45 -45.71 -6.77
N LYS A 114 19.33 -45.09 -7.17
CA LYS A 114 18.32 -45.78 -7.99
C LYS A 114 18.73 -46.05 -9.45
N ASN A 115 19.79 -45.42 -9.99
CA ASN A 115 20.08 -45.46 -11.43
C ASN A 115 21.55 -45.65 -11.83
N VAL A 116 22.47 -45.95 -10.91
CA VAL A 116 23.88 -46.16 -11.28
C VAL A 116 24.13 -47.65 -11.45
N ILE A 117 24.08 -48.13 -12.70
CA ILE A 117 24.55 -49.48 -13.04
C ILE A 117 26.08 -49.39 -13.09
N ILE A 118 26.74 -49.79 -12.00
CA ILE A 118 28.20 -49.91 -11.94
C ILE A 118 28.53 -51.36 -12.32
N GLU A 119 29.39 -51.53 -13.32
CA GLU A 119 29.89 -52.86 -13.71
C GLU A 119 30.96 -53.31 -12.71
N ASP A 120 30.95 -54.59 -12.32
CA ASP A 120 31.84 -55.12 -11.26
C ASP A 120 33.34 -54.88 -11.55
N GLU A 121 33.76 -54.95 -12.82
CA GLU A 121 35.14 -54.69 -13.25
C GLU A 121 35.54 -53.22 -13.01
N THR A 122 34.62 -52.28 -13.24
CA THR A 122 34.85 -50.86 -12.98
C THR A 122 34.89 -50.56 -11.48
N LEU A 123 34.12 -51.30 -10.69
CA LEU A 123 34.11 -51.16 -9.24
C LEU A 123 35.43 -51.65 -8.63
N GLU A 124 35.93 -52.82 -9.07
CA GLU A 124 37.22 -53.35 -8.63
C GLU A 124 38.37 -52.41 -8.96
N ASP A 125 38.40 -51.85 -10.18
CA ASP A 125 39.43 -50.88 -10.59
C ASP A 125 39.37 -49.59 -9.76
N ILE A 126 38.18 -49.03 -9.49
CA ILE A 126 38.02 -47.85 -8.64
C ILE A 126 38.46 -48.15 -7.20
N LEU A 127 38.13 -49.34 -6.68
CA LEU A 127 38.51 -49.74 -5.33
C LEU A 127 40.02 -49.95 -5.17
N VAL A 128 40.68 -50.46 -6.20
CA VAL A 128 42.14 -50.69 -6.21
C VAL A 128 42.91 -49.41 -6.51
N SER A 129 42.39 -48.55 -7.39
CA SER A 129 43.06 -47.33 -7.84
C SER A 129 42.80 -46.11 -6.95
N SER A 130 41.82 -46.15 -6.03
CA SER A 130 41.50 -45.00 -5.19
C SER A 130 42.39 -44.96 -3.93
N PRO A 131 43.35 -44.02 -3.85
CA PRO A 131 44.35 -43.98 -2.79
C PRO A 131 43.80 -43.58 -1.41
N ASN A 132 42.52 -43.18 -1.34
CA ASN A 132 41.89 -42.66 -0.13
C ASN A 132 40.83 -43.59 0.46
N ILE A 133 40.61 -44.79 -0.10
CA ILE A 133 39.56 -45.70 0.40
C ILE A 133 39.82 -46.16 1.84
N GLU A 134 41.08 -46.40 2.18
CA GLU A 134 41.44 -46.78 3.54
C GLU A 134 41.08 -45.68 4.55
N HIS A 135 41.22 -44.41 4.16
CA HIS A 135 40.78 -43.27 4.97
C HIS A 135 39.25 -43.24 5.15
N LEU A 136 38.49 -43.54 4.10
CA LEU A 136 37.02 -43.53 4.12
C LEU A 136 36.39 -44.68 4.93
N ILE A 137 37.10 -45.80 5.09
CA ILE A 137 36.63 -46.96 5.87
C ILE A 137 37.04 -46.84 7.35
N SER A 138 38.08 -46.04 7.64
CA SER A 138 38.64 -45.88 8.99
C SER A 138 37.99 -44.79 9.85
N GLU A 139 37.11 -43.98 9.26
CA GLU A 139 36.32 -42.93 9.92
C GLU A 139 34.91 -43.44 10.25
#